data_AF-A0A939XLN9-F1
#
_entry.id   AF-A0A939XLN9-F1
#
_cell.length_a   1.000
_cell.length_b   1.000
_cell.length_c   1.000
_cell.angle_alpha   90.00
_cell.angle_beta   90.00
_cell.angle_gamma   90.00
#
_symmetry.space_group_name_H-M   'P 1'
#
loop_
_entity.id
_entity.type
_entity.pdbx_description
1 polymer ?
#
loop_
_entity_poly.entity_id
_entity_poly.type
_entity_poly.pdbx_seq_one_letter_code
_entity_poly.pdbx_strand_id
1 'polypeptide(L)'
;MNRITRELTVALTIFAFSICMLAGCVAADEAGTKSVYKCSKNNIFGLTKVMLYEDKAVVVFDKFAGDEAQFGIEYMDDFTATVMADGEWCDVTDKVMQDTLTEYIVTVSFEQADTVEIISVQGRYITINGGDFELSFQEWGGECSMEFTQKYDADDGKWSEMKCNKTLYPLECGDDCEAGRD
;
A
#
# COMPACT_ATOMS: atom_id res chain seq x y z
N MET A 1 -35.68 39.87 -23.90
CA MET A 1 -34.43 39.06 -23.91
C MET A 1 -33.50 39.58 -22.83
N ASN A 2 -33.92 39.58 -21.58
CA ASN A 2 -34.02 38.46 -20.62
C ASN A 2 -32.72 38.36 -19.80
N ARG A 3 -32.66 39.27 -18.81
CA ARG A 3 -31.68 39.28 -17.70
C ARG A 3 -31.82 38.05 -16.79
N ILE A 4 -32.92 37.31 -16.93
CA ILE A 4 -33.30 36.13 -16.13
C ILE A 4 -32.47 34.89 -16.49
N THR A 5 -31.89 34.80 -17.69
CA THR A 5 -31.13 33.62 -18.12
C THR A 5 -29.67 33.59 -17.63
N ARG A 6 -29.15 34.63 -16.98
CA ARG A 6 -27.76 34.64 -16.46
C ARG A 6 -27.63 34.19 -15.01
N GLU A 7 -28.69 34.30 -14.20
CA GLU A 7 -28.61 33.90 -12.79
C GLU A 7 -28.99 32.44 -12.55
N LEU A 8 -29.75 31.83 -13.48
CA LEU A 8 -30.13 30.42 -13.38
C LEU A 8 -28.96 29.45 -13.62
N THR A 9 -27.92 29.88 -14.34
CA THR A 9 -26.74 29.05 -14.64
C THR A 9 -25.76 28.98 -13.48
N VAL A 10 -25.75 29.97 -12.58
CA VAL A 10 -24.81 30.03 -11.44
C VAL A 10 -25.33 29.23 -10.25
N ALA A 11 -26.66 29.09 -10.10
CA ALA A 11 -27.24 28.30 -9.01
C ALA A 11 -27.12 26.77 -9.22
N LEU A 12 -27.03 26.30 -10.47
CA LEU A 12 -26.94 24.87 -10.80
C LEU A 12 -25.52 24.31 -10.73
N THR A 13 -24.48 25.14 -10.78
CA THR A 13 -23.09 24.69 -10.57
C THR A 13 -22.73 24.52 -9.09
N ILE A 14 -23.39 25.24 -8.18
CA ILE A 14 -23.12 25.12 -6.73
C ILE A 14 -23.77 23.85 -6.14
N PHE A 15 -24.86 23.36 -6.73
CA PHE A 15 -25.53 22.15 -6.27
C PHE A 15 -24.86 20.84 -6.73
N ALA A 16 -24.06 20.88 -7.80
CA ALA A 16 -23.27 19.72 -8.24
C ALA A 16 -22.01 19.50 -7.38
N PHE A 17 -21.50 20.54 -6.71
CA PHE A 17 -20.36 20.42 -5.79
C PHE A 17 -20.74 19.95 -4.38
N SER A 18 -22.01 20.11 -3.99
CA SER A 18 -22.43 19.87 -2.60
C SER A 18 -22.95 18.46 -2.34
N ILE A 19 -23.24 17.66 -3.36
CA ILE A 19 -23.81 16.30 -3.19
C ILE A 19 -22.71 15.22 -3.03
N CYS A 20 -21.46 15.49 -3.42
CA CYS A 20 -20.36 14.55 -3.14
C CYS A 20 -19.81 14.61 -1.71
N MET A 21 -20.21 15.58 -0.87
CA MET A 21 -19.72 15.65 0.52
C MET A 21 -20.45 14.69 1.50
N LEU A 22 -21.52 14.00 1.07
CA LEU A 22 -22.33 13.13 1.94
C LEU A 22 -22.13 11.64 1.69
N ALA A 23 -21.31 11.26 0.71
CA ALA A 23 -20.74 9.92 0.61
C ALA A 23 -19.23 10.09 0.74
N GLY A 24 -18.64 9.55 1.81
CA GLY A 24 -17.19 9.55 2.04
C GLY A 24 -16.42 8.69 1.03
N CYS A 25 -16.62 8.92 -0.26
CA CYS A 25 -15.66 8.56 -1.28
C CYS A 25 -14.56 9.61 -1.21
N VAL A 26 -13.57 9.37 -0.36
CA VAL A 26 -12.29 10.06 -0.46
C VAL A 26 -11.64 9.46 -1.72
N ALA A 27 -12.06 9.95 -2.90
CA ALA A 27 -11.18 9.88 -4.05
C ALA A 27 -9.89 10.55 -3.59
N ALA A 28 -8.76 9.84 -3.68
CA ALA A 28 -7.51 10.38 -3.21
C ALA A 28 -7.18 11.66 -4.00
N ASP A 29 -7.44 12.80 -3.36
CA ASP A 29 -7.27 14.11 -3.96
C ASP A 29 -5.78 14.38 -4.10
N GLU A 30 -5.32 14.55 -5.35
CA GLU A 30 -3.91 14.80 -5.66
C GLU A 30 -3.50 16.22 -5.24
N ALA A 31 -4.44 17.09 -4.85
CA ALA A 31 -4.14 18.42 -4.32
C ALA A 31 -3.30 18.37 -3.03
N GLY A 32 -2.21 19.14 -3.00
CA GLY A 32 -1.33 19.22 -1.83
C GLY A 32 -0.35 18.05 -1.68
N THR A 33 -0.27 17.15 -2.67
CA THR A 33 0.75 16.10 -2.69
C THR A 33 2.15 16.68 -2.94
N LYS A 34 3.15 16.17 -2.21
CA LYS A 34 4.58 16.39 -2.49
C LYS A 34 4.99 15.61 -3.75
N SER A 35 4.48 14.39 -3.87
CA SER A 35 4.76 13.52 -5.02
C SER A 35 3.61 12.55 -5.28
N VAL A 36 3.38 12.26 -6.56
CA VAL A 36 2.40 11.28 -7.03
C VAL A 36 3.08 10.31 -7.98
N TYR A 37 2.99 9.02 -7.67
CA TYR A 37 3.56 7.94 -8.46
C TYR A 37 2.43 7.04 -8.96
N LYS A 38 2.39 6.81 -10.28
CA LYS A 38 1.39 5.98 -10.94
C LYS A 38 2.07 4.71 -11.44
N CYS A 39 1.62 3.57 -10.95
CA CYS A 39 2.23 2.27 -11.21
C CYS A 39 1.45 1.53 -12.31
N SER A 40 2.16 0.78 -13.15
CA SER A 40 1.51 -0.11 -14.11
C SER A 40 0.97 -1.37 -13.39
N LYS A 41 -0.12 -1.94 -13.93
CA LYS A 41 -0.90 -3.03 -13.30
C LYS A 41 -0.17 -4.36 -13.15
N ASN A 42 1.01 -4.53 -13.76
CA ASN A 42 1.74 -5.79 -13.77
C ASN A 42 2.67 -5.89 -12.55
N ASN A 43 2.10 -5.75 -11.34
CA ASN A 43 2.86 -5.88 -10.11
C ASN A 43 2.22 -6.81 -9.08
N ILE A 44 3.06 -7.34 -8.20
CA ILE A 44 2.72 -8.37 -7.20
C ILE A 44 1.70 -7.94 -6.15
N PHE A 45 1.40 -6.64 -6.01
CA PHE A 45 0.42 -6.15 -5.03
C PHE A 45 -0.85 -5.61 -5.66
N GLY A 46 -0.93 -5.49 -6.99
CA GLY A 46 -1.97 -4.67 -7.62
C GLY A 46 -1.81 -3.18 -7.30
N LEU A 47 -0.62 -2.72 -6.92
CA LEU A 47 -0.33 -1.32 -6.62
C LEU A 47 -0.59 -0.46 -7.86
N THR A 48 -1.46 0.54 -7.75
CA THR A 48 -1.78 1.45 -8.86
C THR A 48 -1.28 2.85 -8.62
N LYS A 49 -1.22 3.29 -7.36
CA LYS A 49 -0.83 4.66 -7.02
C LYS A 49 -0.20 4.76 -5.64
N VAL A 50 0.82 5.60 -5.51
CA VAL A 50 1.35 6.09 -4.24
C VAL A 50 1.34 7.62 -4.27
N MET A 51 0.76 8.24 -3.25
CA MET A 51 0.76 9.68 -3.05
C MET A 51 1.41 10.00 -1.72
N LEU A 52 2.44 10.84 -1.74
CA LEU A 52 3.11 11.30 -0.53
C LEU A 52 2.73 12.76 -0.27
N TYR A 53 2.37 13.03 0.97
CA TYR A 53 2.13 14.36 1.52
C TYR A 53 3.20 14.65 2.57
N GLU A 54 3.13 15.80 3.22
CA GLU A 54 4.08 16.12 4.28
C GLU A 54 3.88 15.26 5.54
N ASP A 55 2.63 14.86 5.80
CA ASP A 55 2.15 14.26 7.06
C ASP A 55 1.42 12.93 6.85
N LYS A 56 1.32 12.45 5.61
CA LYS A 56 0.66 11.18 5.30
C LYS A 56 1.11 10.59 3.97
N ALA A 57 0.85 9.31 3.81
CA ALA A 57 0.96 8.59 2.56
C ALA A 57 -0.37 7.92 2.24
N VAL A 58 -0.73 7.94 0.96
CA VAL A 58 -1.92 7.25 0.45
C VAL A 58 -1.48 6.26 -0.62
N VAL A 59 -1.79 4.99 -0.39
CA VAL A 59 -1.45 3.87 -1.25
C VAL A 59 -2.74 3.27 -1.80
N VAL A 60 -2.81 3.10 -3.11
CA VAL A 60 -3.99 2.61 -3.83
C VAL A 60 -3.65 1.32 -4.54
N PHE A 61 -4.49 0.31 -4.34
CA PHE A 61 -4.39 -1.01 -4.96
C PHE A 61 -5.66 -1.28 -5.81
N ASP A 62 -5.54 -2.00 -6.92
CA ASP A 62 -6.70 -2.41 -7.75
C ASP A 62 -7.42 -3.66 -7.24
N LYS A 63 -6.88 -4.28 -6.19
CA LYS A 63 -7.42 -5.43 -5.48
C LYS A 63 -6.98 -5.42 -4.03
N PHE A 64 -7.64 -6.22 -3.20
CA PHE A 64 -7.23 -6.35 -1.81
C PHE A 64 -5.83 -6.95 -1.73
N ALA A 65 -4.94 -6.30 -0.99
CA ALA A 65 -3.54 -6.71 -0.92
C ALA A 65 -3.42 -8.16 -0.39
N GLY A 66 -4.33 -8.56 0.52
CA GLY A 66 -4.43 -9.88 1.16
C GLY A 66 -4.68 -11.09 0.27
N ASP A 67 -5.17 -10.90 -0.96
CA ASP A 67 -5.71 -12.00 -1.76
C ASP A 67 -4.64 -12.91 -2.39
N GLU A 68 -3.37 -12.52 -2.41
CA GLU A 68 -2.30 -13.28 -3.07
C GLU A 68 -1.60 -14.33 -2.20
N ALA A 69 -2.02 -14.50 -0.95
CA ALA A 69 -1.33 -15.37 -0.01
C ALA A 69 -1.38 -16.85 -0.38
N GLN A 70 -0.23 -17.47 -0.69
CA GLN A 70 -0.16 -18.90 -0.98
C GLN A 70 -0.26 -19.73 0.29
N PHE A 71 0.42 -19.31 1.34
CA PHE A 71 0.21 -19.80 2.70
C PHE A 71 -0.70 -18.78 3.38
N GLY A 72 -1.98 -19.14 3.54
CA GLY A 72 -3.01 -18.21 4.02
C GLY A 72 -2.45 -17.27 5.07
N ILE A 73 -2.46 -15.97 4.76
CA ILE A 73 -2.13 -14.97 5.77
C ILE A 73 -3.10 -15.24 6.90
N GLU A 74 -2.61 -15.54 8.10
CA GLU A 74 -3.43 -15.36 9.29
C GLU A 74 -3.92 -13.92 9.16
N TYR A 75 -5.22 -13.77 8.84
CA TYR A 75 -5.86 -12.47 8.77
C TYR A 75 -5.56 -11.80 10.10
N MET A 76 -4.53 -10.95 10.11
CA MET A 76 -4.25 -10.14 11.27
C MET A 76 -5.42 -9.18 11.28
N ASP A 77 -6.40 -9.46 12.14
CA ASP A 77 -7.55 -8.59 12.42
C ASP A 77 -7.09 -7.15 12.73
N ASP A 78 -5.84 -7.00 13.15
CA ASP A 78 -5.14 -5.73 13.27
C ASP A 78 -4.37 -5.40 11.99
N PHE A 79 -4.98 -4.57 11.15
CA PHE A 79 -4.26 -3.86 10.09
C PHE A 79 -3.02 -3.17 10.68
N THR A 80 -1.83 -3.62 10.30
CA THR A 80 -0.55 -3.00 10.68
C THR A 80 -0.06 -2.12 9.56
N ALA A 81 0.34 -0.90 9.91
CA ALA A 81 1.06 -0.01 9.01
C ALA A 81 2.22 0.64 9.76
N THR A 82 3.36 0.76 9.09
CA THR A 82 4.54 1.48 9.57
C THR A 82 5.12 2.29 8.43
N VAL A 83 5.78 3.39 8.78
CA VAL A 83 6.49 4.25 7.84
C VAL A 83 7.93 4.37 8.30
N MET A 84 8.86 4.24 7.36
CA MET A 84 10.24 4.68 7.56
C MET A 84 10.42 5.99 6.82
N ALA A 85 10.88 6.99 7.54
CA ALA A 85 11.17 8.31 7.02
C ALA A 85 12.51 8.79 7.57
N ASP A 86 13.33 9.38 6.70
CA ASP A 86 14.64 9.92 7.05
C ASP A 86 15.54 8.90 7.80
N GLY A 87 15.47 7.61 7.45
CA GLY A 87 16.23 6.52 8.05
C GLY A 87 15.71 6.00 9.40
N GLU A 88 14.60 6.53 9.91
CA GLU A 88 14.01 6.15 11.20
C GLU A 88 12.59 5.60 11.03
N TRP A 89 12.23 4.61 11.86
CA TRP A 89 10.85 4.13 11.93
C TRP A 89 9.99 5.16 12.67
N CYS A 90 8.97 5.65 11.99
CA CYS A 90 8.03 6.62 12.54
C CYS A 90 6.79 5.94 13.09
N ASP A 91 6.29 6.49 14.20
CA ASP A 91 4.98 6.13 14.72
C ASP A 91 3.90 6.62 13.76
N VAL A 92 2.99 5.72 13.40
CA VAL A 92 1.80 6.03 12.63
C VAL A 92 0.75 6.62 13.59
N THR A 93 0.34 7.86 13.31
CA THR A 93 -0.61 8.59 14.15
C THR A 93 -2.06 8.21 13.85
N ASP A 94 -2.35 7.87 12.60
CA ASP A 94 -3.65 7.40 12.16
C ASP A 94 -3.53 6.47 10.95
N LYS A 95 -4.50 5.57 10.82
CA LYS A 95 -4.58 4.63 9.71
C LYS A 95 -6.02 4.44 9.26
N VAL A 96 -6.26 4.69 7.98
CA VAL A 96 -7.58 4.56 7.37
C VAL A 96 -7.50 3.58 6.22
N MET A 97 -8.33 2.54 6.29
CA MET A 97 -8.59 1.64 5.17
C MET A 97 -9.94 1.97 4.57
N GLN A 98 -9.97 2.08 3.25
CA GLN A 98 -11.20 2.24 2.50
C GLN A 98 -11.23 1.21 1.40
N ASP A 99 -12.23 0.34 1.46
CA ASP A 99 -12.57 -0.57 0.38
C ASP A 99 -13.67 0.06 -0.48
N THR A 100 -13.43 0.12 -1.78
CA THR A 100 -14.40 0.61 -2.76
C THR A 100 -14.76 -0.52 -3.72
N LEU A 101 -15.70 -0.28 -4.64
CA LEU A 101 -16.06 -1.31 -5.63
C LEU A 101 -14.91 -1.70 -6.57
N THR A 102 -13.86 -0.88 -6.67
CA THR A 102 -12.80 -1.03 -7.69
C THR A 102 -11.38 -0.87 -7.16
N GLU A 103 -11.22 -0.32 -5.97
CA GLU A 103 -9.93 0.07 -5.41
C GLU A 103 -9.91 -0.17 -3.91
N TYR A 104 -8.78 -0.63 -3.43
CA TYR A 104 -8.45 -0.71 -2.02
C TYR A 104 -7.47 0.41 -1.68
N ILE A 105 -7.89 1.34 -0.82
CA ILE A 105 -7.15 2.56 -0.49
C ILE A 105 -6.68 2.48 0.96
N VAL A 106 -5.40 2.71 1.17
CA VAL A 106 -4.77 2.76 2.48
C VAL A 106 -4.17 4.14 2.69
N THR A 107 -4.60 4.82 3.74
CA THR A 107 -4.00 6.09 4.19
C THR A 107 -3.28 5.85 5.51
N VAL A 108 -2.02 6.26 5.55
CA VAL A 108 -1.17 6.17 6.74
C VAL A 108 -0.69 7.58 7.07
N SER A 109 -1.05 8.08 8.25
CA SER A 109 -0.64 9.40 8.74
C SER A 109 0.51 9.26 9.73
N PHE A 110 1.46 10.21 9.69
CA PHE A 110 2.67 10.20 10.51
C PHE A 110 3.06 11.65 10.85
N GLU A 111 4.04 11.82 11.76
CA GLU A 111 4.60 13.15 12.01
C GLU A 111 5.27 13.70 10.74
N GLN A 112 5.28 15.01 10.55
CA GLN A 112 5.81 15.62 9.33
C GLN A 112 7.23 15.12 9.02
N ALA A 113 7.44 14.61 7.81
CA ALA A 113 8.73 14.10 7.36
C ALA A 113 9.19 14.77 6.06
N ASP A 114 10.50 14.88 5.89
CA ASP A 114 11.10 15.41 4.67
C ASP A 114 11.05 14.35 3.57
N THR A 115 11.41 13.11 3.89
CA THR A 115 11.39 11.98 2.96
C THR A 115 10.62 10.78 3.53
N VAL A 116 9.96 10.01 2.65
CA VAL A 116 9.36 8.71 2.99
C VAL A 116 10.07 7.64 2.17
N GLU A 117 10.64 6.66 2.84
CA GLU A 117 11.50 5.65 2.23
C GLU A 117 10.80 4.30 2.15
N ILE A 118 10.03 3.92 3.16
CA ILE A 118 9.32 2.63 3.20
C ILE A 118 7.92 2.82 3.77
N ILE A 119 6.94 2.20 3.12
CA ILE A 119 5.58 2.04 3.63
C ILE A 119 5.31 0.55 3.78
N SER A 120 5.01 0.09 5.00
CA SER A 120 4.55 -1.27 5.25
C SER A 120 3.04 -1.30 5.43
N VAL A 121 2.35 -2.23 4.76
CA VAL A 121 0.91 -2.44 4.85
C VAL A 121 0.64 -3.93 4.99
N GLN A 122 0.25 -4.37 6.19
CA GLN A 122 0.00 -5.78 6.51
C GLN A 122 1.16 -6.71 6.08
N GLY A 123 2.40 -6.33 6.40
CA GLY A 123 3.60 -7.12 6.05
C GLY A 123 4.01 -7.05 4.57
N ARG A 124 3.36 -6.21 3.77
CA ARG A 124 3.80 -5.85 2.41
C ARG A 124 4.55 -4.54 2.45
N TYR A 125 5.78 -4.57 2.00
CA TYR A 125 6.67 -3.42 2.02
C TYR A 125 6.74 -2.79 0.64
N ILE A 126 6.62 -1.47 0.61
CA ILE A 126 6.78 -0.61 -0.56
C ILE A 126 7.96 0.29 -0.25
N THR A 127 9.13 -0.02 -0.81
CA THR A 127 10.30 0.85 -0.73
C THR A 127 10.22 1.87 -1.85
N ILE A 128 10.50 3.13 -1.55
CA ILE A 128 10.37 4.29 -2.44
C ILE A 128 11.73 4.98 -2.52
N ASN A 129 12.28 5.09 -3.72
CA ASN A 129 13.55 5.79 -3.94
C ASN A 129 13.48 6.64 -5.21
N GLY A 130 13.15 7.92 -5.06
CA GLY A 130 13.19 8.87 -6.19
C GLY A 130 12.23 8.53 -7.35
N GLY A 131 11.23 7.68 -7.12
CA GLY A 131 10.31 7.17 -8.15
C GLY A 131 10.52 5.71 -8.53
N ASP A 132 11.68 5.13 -8.21
CA ASP A 132 11.87 3.68 -8.25
C ASP A 132 11.17 3.03 -7.06
N PHE A 133 10.63 1.83 -7.29
CA PHE A 133 9.96 1.07 -6.24
C PHE A 133 10.56 -0.31 -6.06
N GLU A 134 10.52 -0.82 -4.84
CA GLU A 134 10.62 -2.24 -4.56
C GLU A 134 9.40 -2.68 -3.76
N LEU A 135 8.70 -3.68 -4.28
CA LEU A 135 7.60 -4.36 -3.62
C LEU A 135 8.15 -5.65 -3.03
N SER A 136 7.93 -5.88 -1.75
CA SER A 136 8.34 -7.12 -1.11
C SER A 136 7.39 -7.59 -0.03
N PHE A 137 7.23 -8.90 0.07
CA PHE A 137 6.50 -9.53 1.15
C PHE A 137 7.08 -10.89 1.45
N GLN A 138 6.84 -11.36 2.67
CA GLN A 138 7.32 -12.65 3.13
C GLN A 138 6.14 -13.48 3.59
N GLU A 139 6.08 -14.72 3.12
CA GLU A 139 5.16 -15.72 3.61
C GLU A 139 5.91 -16.76 4.45
N TRP A 140 5.19 -17.30 5.43
CA TRP A 140 5.67 -18.32 6.34
C TRP A 140 4.68 -19.48 6.37
N GLY A 141 5.18 -20.70 6.30
CA GLY A 141 4.35 -21.90 6.37
C GLY A 141 5.16 -23.11 6.83
N GLY A 142 4.84 -23.63 8.01
CA GLY A 142 5.57 -24.75 8.61
C GLY A 142 7.07 -24.45 8.72
N GLU A 143 7.88 -25.25 8.03
CA GLU A 143 9.35 -25.16 7.98
C GLU A 143 9.87 -24.31 6.80
N CYS A 144 9.00 -23.54 6.15
CA CYS A 144 9.33 -22.82 4.94
C CYS A 144 9.04 -21.32 5.10
N SER A 145 9.95 -20.48 4.63
CA SER A 145 9.67 -19.09 4.31
C SER A 145 9.90 -18.82 2.83
N MET A 146 9.02 -18.04 2.23
CA MET A 146 9.17 -17.53 0.87
C MET A 146 9.19 -16.01 0.92
N GLU A 147 10.21 -15.42 0.33
CA GLU A 147 10.32 -13.98 0.12
C GLU A 147 10.05 -13.68 -1.35
N PHE A 148 9.14 -12.78 -1.61
CA PHE A 148 8.79 -12.31 -2.94
C PHE A 148 9.22 -10.87 -3.10
N THR A 149 9.90 -10.56 -4.21
CA THR A 149 10.34 -9.20 -4.52
C THR A 149 10.07 -8.84 -5.97
N GLN A 150 9.73 -7.59 -6.23
CA GLN A 150 9.59 -7.04 -7.57
C GLN A 150 9.99 -5.56 -7.58
N LYS A 151 10.75 -5.14 -8.59
CA LYS A 151 11.25 -3.76 -8.68
C LYS A 151 10.58 -3.00 -9.83
N TYR A 152 10.32 -1.72 -9.62
CA TYR A 152 9.91 -0.78 -10.66
C TYR A 152 11.08 0.15 -10.96
N ASP A 153 11.39 0.30 -12.24
CA ASP A 153 12.35 1.28 -12.73
C ASP A 153 11.56 2.44 -13.36
N ALA A 154 11.76 3.64 -12.81
CA ALA A 154 11.04 4.83 -13.25
C ALA A 154 11.52 5.34 -14.61
N ASP A 155 12.78 5.08 -14.98
CA ASP A 155 13.36 5.51 -16.25
C ASP A 155 12.77 4.70 -17.43
N ASP A 156 12.51 3.41 -17.22
CA ASP A 156 11.93 2.53 -18.24
C ASP A 156 10.40 2.34 -18.11
N GLY A 157 9.85 2.73 -16.96
CA GLY A 157 8.43 2.67 -16.63
C GLY A 157 7.89 1.25 -16.46
N LYS A 158 8.75 0.28 -16.14
CA LYS A 158 8.39 -1.15 -16.11
C LYS A 158 8.72 -1.81 -14.78
N TRP A 159 7.95 -2.85 -14.52
CA TRP A 159 8.24 -3.79 -13.46
C TRP A 159 9.20 -4.87 -13.95
N SER A 160 10.14 -5.25 -13.09
CA SER A 160 10.94 -6.45 -13.26
C SER A 160 10.08 -7.70 -13.19
N GLU A 161 10.65 -8.83 -13.62
CA GLU A 161 10.12 -10.13 -13.25
C GLU A 161 10.09 -10.27 -11.71
N MET A 162 9.05 -10.93 -11.20
CA MET A 162 8.96 -11.27 -9.79
C MET A 162 10.04 -12.30 -9.45
N LYS A 163 10.78 -12.06 -8.37
CA LYS A 163 11.72 -13.02 -7.79
C LYS A 163 11.09 -13.65 -6.57
N CYS A 164 11.27 -14.97 -6.43
CA CYS A 164 10.89 -15.72 -5.24
C CYS A 164 12.15 -16.38 -4.67
N ASN A 165 12.45 -16.13 -3.39
CA ASN A 165 13.51 -16.78 -2.66
C ASN A 165 12.92 -17.68 -1.58
N LYS A 166 13.27 -18.96 -1.60
CA LYS A 166 12.75 -19.97 -0.68
C LYS A 166 13.81 -20.37 0.33
N THR A 167 13.48 -20.22 1.61
CA THR A 167 14.29 -20.70 2.72
C THR A 167 13.58 -21.86 3.41
N LEU A 168 14.25 -23.01 3.50
CA LEU A 168 13.82 -24.15 4.31
C LEU A 168 14.54 -24.09 5.64
N TYR A 169 13.80 -24.00 6.73
CA TYR A 169 14.32 -24.15 8.07
C TYR A 169 14.40 -25.65 8.35
N PRO A 170 15.59 -26.20 8.63
CA PRO A 170 15.64 -27.56 9.14
C PRO A 170 14.82 -27.59 10.44
N LEU A 171 14.00 -28.62 10.63
CA LEU A 171 13.64 -29.02 11.99
C LEU A 171 14.98 -29.21 12.71
N GLU A 172 15.31 -28.30 13.61
CA GLU A 172 16.11 -28.71 14.74
C GLU A 172 15.26 -29.77 15.42
N CYS A 173 15.57 -31.05 15.14
CA CYS A 173 15.17 -32.12 16.02
C CYS A 173 15.66 -31.68 17.39
N GLY A 174 14.75 -31.21 18.26
CA GLY A 174 15.05 -31.12 19.67
C GLY A 174 15.71 -32.42 20.08
N ASP A 175 16.69 -32.34 20.98
CA ASP A 175 17.62 -33.41 21.41
C ASP A 175 16.98 -34.75 21.84
N ASP A 176 15.68 -34.95 21.67
CA ASP A 176 14.89 -36.13 22.03
C ASP A 176 14.95 -37.28 20.99
N CYS A 177 15.81 -37.20 19.98
CA CYS A 177 16.04 -38.32 19.02
C CYS A 177 17.18 -39.28 19.41
N GLU A 178 17.77 -39.16 20.61
CA GLU A 178 18.69 -40.15 21.18
C GLU A 178 18.14 -40.83 22.44
N ALA A 179 17.07 -41.61 22.31
CA ALA A 179 16.70 -42.60 23.34
C ALA A 179 15.98 -43.79 22.70
N GLY A 180 16.72 -44.62 21.97
CA GLY A 180 16.13 -45.79 21.32
C GLY A 180 17.12 -46.69 20.60
N ARG A 181 18.33 -46.83 21.13
CA ARG A 181 19.21 -47.97 20.85
C ARG A 181 19.75 -48.49 22.17
N ASP A 182 19.06 -49.50 22.70
CA ASP A 182 19.63 -50.71 23.30
C ASP A 182 18.57 -51.82 23.24
#